data_AF-A0A0M3HFI6-F1
#
_entry.id   AF-A0A0M3HFI6-F1
#
_cell.length_a   1.000
_cell.length_b   1.000
_cell.length_c   1.000
_cell.angle_alpha   90.00
_cell.angle_beta   90.00
_cell.angle_gamma   90.00
#
_symmetry.space_group_name_H-M   'P 1'
#
loop_
_entity.id
_entity.type
_entity.pdbx_description
1 polymer ?
#
loop_
_entity_poly.entity_id
_entity_poly.type
_entity_poly.pdbx_seq_one_letter_code
_entity_poly.pdbx_strand_id
1 'polypeptide(L)'
;MNRVNCESLLKQFSIQGNKEALRALVEYVKDDTRVSKAHPHRVLYYSVHLALSLDELNVAKELLELVPNVVHVLATSLRVQLLSRLGCLNEALMQLELVLNEDVPRFDVKSKITDEALDELCAAIKAKPDSVLEMRRFRYLQRLLTKYQRRTMRTVEELLRSTLFSAPKQRFEQENEKLDEGTLEKVLKVAPYILSDS
;
A
#
# COMPACT_ATOMS: atom_id res chain seq x y z
N MET A 1 -22.89 -9.00 18.15
CA MET A 1 -22.47 -7.90 17.24
C MET A 1 -21.38 -8.49 16.35
N ASN A 2 -21.75 -8.94 15.15
CA ASN A 2 -20.90 -9.78 14.30
C ASN A 2 -19.80 -8.94 13.65
N ARG A 3 -18.56 -9.11 14.10
CA ARG A 3 -17.38 -8.68 13.33
C ARG A 3 -17.33 -9.54 12.08
N VAL A 4 -17.88 -9.05 10.97
CA VAL A 4 -17.65 -9.66 9.67
C VAL A 4 -16.15 -9.57 9.42
N ASN A 5 -15.47 -10.72 9.30
CA ASN A 5 -14.04 -10.75 9.05
C ASN A 5 -13.79 -10.11 7.66
N CYS A 6 -13.02 -9.02 7.60
CA CYS A 6 -12.65 -8.39 6.33
C CYS A 6 -12.05 -9.41 5.34
N GLU A 7 -11.40 -10.46 5.84
CA GLU A 7 -10.86 -11.55 5.03
C GLU A 7 -11.94 -12.41 4.38
N SER A 8 -13.07 -12.68 5.05
CA SER A 8 -14.18 -13.44 4.45
C SER A 8 -14.88 -12.63 3.36
N LEU A 9 -15.03 -11.31 3.55
CA LEU A 9 -15.56 -10.42 2.51
C LEU A 9 -14.62 -10.36 1.31
N LEU A 10 -13.32 -10.15 1.53
CA LEU A 10 -12.34 -10.10 0.44
C LEU A 10 -12.25 -11.43 -0.32
N LYS A 11 -12.39 -12.58 0.36
CA LYS A 11 -12.48 -13.89 -0.32
C LYS A 11 -13.76 -14.03 -1.14
N GLN A 12 -14.90 -13.60 -0.60
CA GLN A 12 -16.18 -13.65 -1.31
C GLN A 12 -16.16 -12.79 -2.58
N PHE A 13 -15.62 -11.57 -2.49
CA PHE A 13 -15.53 -10.66 -3.64
C PHE A 13 -14.38 -11.00 -4.62
N SER A 14 -13.32 -11.66 -4.15
CA SER A 14 -12.23 -12.14 -5.03
C SER A 14 -12.66 -13.24 -5.99
N ILE A 15 -13.80 -13.91 -5.76
CA ILE A 15 -14.30 -15.00 -6.60
C ILE A 15 -15.23 -14.47 -7.71
N GLN A 16 -15.80 -13.28 -7.54
CA GLN A 16 -16.70 -12.63 -8.51
C GLN A 16 -16.26 -11.19 -8.72
N GLY A 17 -15.22 -10.98 -9.54
CA GLY A 17 -14.83 -9.65 -10.02
C GLY A 17 -15.87 -9.10 -11.00
N ASN A 18 -17.03 -8.69 -10.50
CA ASN A 18 -18.12 -8.11 -11.29
C ASN A 18 -18.62 -6.79 -10.66
N LYS A 19 -19.48 -6.07 -11.39
CA LYS A 19 -20.02 -4.77 -10.94
C LYS A 19 -20.90 -4.89 -9.69
N GLU A 20 -21.49 -6.05 -9.43
CA GLU A 20 -22.32 -6.29 -8.24
C GLU A 20 -21.46 -6.38 -6.98
N ALA A 21 -20.34 -7.10 -7.05
CA ALA A 21 -19.32 -7.12 -5.99
C ALA A 21 -18.81 -5.72 -5.67
N LEU A 22 -18.55 -4.90 -6.69
CA LEU A 22 -18.14 -3.51 -6.50
C LEU A 22 -19.23 -2.69 -5.78
N ARG A 23 -20.50 -2.81 -6.18
CA ARG A 23 -21.62 -2.11 -5.51
C ARG A 23 -21.73 -2.49 -4.04
N ALA A 24 -21.73 -3.79 -3.74
CA ALA A 24 -21.80 -4.27 -2.37
C ALA A 24 -20.61 -3.78 -1.51
N LEU A 25 -19.41 -3.72 -2.09
CA LEU A 25 -18.23 -3.16 -1.43
C LEU A 25 -18.35 -1.66 -1.20
N VAL A 26 -18.87 -0.90 -2.18
CA VAL A 26 -19.08 0.54 -2.05
C VAL A 26 -20.12 0.85 -0.97
N GLU A 27 -21.24 0.13 -0.95
CA GLU A 27 -22.25 0.24 0.11
C GLU A 27 -21.63 -0.08 1.48
N TYR A 28 -20.90 -1.19 1.58
CA TYR A 28 -20.21 -1.56 2.82
C TYR A 28 -19.22 -0.48 3.31
N VAL A 29 -18.46 0.12 2.39
CA VAL A 29 -17.49 1.18 2.70
C VAL A 29 -18.19 2.50 3.08
N LYS A 30 -19.32 2.83 2.45
CA LYS A 30 -20.06 4.09 2.67
C LYS A 30 -20.97 4.04 3.89
N ASP A 31 -21.61 2.91 4.18
CA ASP A 31 -22.52 2.73 5.32
C ASP A 31 -21.77 2.76 6.66
N ASP A 32 -20.49 2.36 6.66
CA ASP A 32 -19.63 2.47 7.84
C ASP A 32 -19.13 3.91 8.04
N THR A 33 -20.04 4.82 8.38
CA THR A 33 -19.75 6.20 8.82
C THR A 33 -18.90 6.27 10.10
N ARG A 34 -18.46 5.14 10.66
CA ARG A 34 -17.61 5.00 11.86
C ARG A 34 -16.16 4.59 11.54
N VAL A 35 -15.71 4.75 10.29
CA VAL A 35 -14.34 4.40 9.81
C VAL A 35 -13.24 5.34 10.36
N SER A 36 -13.39 5.87 11.58
CA SER A 36 -12.32 6.65 12.20
C SER A 36 -11.27 5.80 12.93
N LYS A 37 -11.48 4.52 13.27
CA LYS A 37 -10.52 3.84 14.18
C LYS A 37 -10.17 2.34 14.03
N ALA A 38 -10.87 1.48 13.27
CA ALA A 38 -10.60 0.03 13.46
C ALA A 38 -10.78 -0.99 12.30
N HIS A 39 -11.12 -0.61 11.06
CA HIS A 39 -11.09 -1.56 9.93
C HIS A 39 -10.09 -1.15 8.83
N PRO A 40 -9.35 -2.11 8.25
CA PRO A 40 -8.07 -1.85 7.63
C PRO A 40 -8.29 -1.17 6.28
N HIS A 41 -7.53 -0.11 6.00
CA HIS A 41 -7.46 0.57 4.70
C HIS A 41 -7.41 -0.37 3.48
N ARG A 42 -7.08 -1.66 3.68
CA ARG A 42 -7.11 -2.73 2.69
C ARG A 42 -8.47 -2.98 2.03
N VAL A 43 -9.60 -2.98 2.73
CA VAL A 43 -10.92 -3.16 2.07
C VAL A 43 -11.18 -2.01 1.12
N LEU A 44 -10.83 -0.79 1.55
CA LEU A 44 -10.90 0.39 0.71
C LEU A 44 -9.94 0.31 -0.49
N TYR A 45 -8.67 -0.06 -0.28
CA TYR A 45 -7.70 -0.26 -1.37
C TYR A 45 -8.16 -1.34 -2.36
N TYR A 46 -8.76 -2.43 -1.88
CA TYR A 46 -9.32 -3.48 -2.73
C TYR A 46 -10.50 -2.96 -3.56
N SER A 47 -11.38 -2.17 -2.94
CA SER A 47 -12.53 -1.57 -3.62
C SER A 47 -12.10 -0.62 -4.73
N VAL A 48 -11.08 0.22 -4.45
CA VAL A 48 -10.47 1.11 -5.47
C VAL A 48 -9.83 0.27 -6.58
N HIS A 49 -9.04 -0.75 -6.23
CA HIS A 49 -8.41 -1.62 -7.23
C HIS A 49 -9.45 -2.30 -8.13
N LEU A 50 -10.55 -2.82 -7.56
CA LEU A 50 -11.64 -3.43 -8.31
C LEU A 50 -12.34 -2.41 -9.22
N ALA A 51 -12.61 -1.20 -8.73
CA ALA A 51 -13.19 -0.13 -9.54
C ALA A 51 -12.29 0.23 -10.74
N LEU A 52 -10.97 0.34 -10.53
CA LEU A 52 -10.02 0.55 -11.62
C LEU A 52 -10.01 -0.64 -12.60
N SER A 53 -9.98 -1.88 -12.12
CA SER A 53 -10.01 -3.06 -12.99
C SER A 53 -11.30 -3.19 -13.83
N LEU A 54 -12.40 -2.62 -13.36
CA LEU A 54 -13.70 -2.56 -14.05
C LEU A 54 -13.90 -1.28 -14.87
N ASP A 55 -12.89 -0.40 -14.94
CA ASP A 55 -12.93 0.91 -15.59
C ASP A 55 -14.01 1.87 -15.05
N GLU A 56 -14.44 1.68 -13.81
CA GLU A 56 -15.40 2.54 -13.11
C GLU A 56 -14.67 3.73 -12.45
N LEU A 57 -14.06 4.59 -13.27
CA LEU A 57 -13.13 5.65 -12.81
C LEU A 57 -13.77 6.65 -11.84
N ASN A 58 -15.06 6.97 -12.01
CA ASN A 58 -15.80 7.84 -11.10
C ASN A 58 -15.92 7.22 -9.70
N VAL A 59 -16.23 5.93 -9.64
CA VAL A 59 -16.32 5.18 -8.37
C VAL A 59 -14.93 5.08 -7.72
N ALA A 60 -13.89 4.78 -8.51
CA ALA A 60 -12.52 4.75 -8.02
C ALA A 60 -12.08 6.10 -7.44
N LYS A 61 -12.49 7.21 -8.07
CA LYS A 61 -12.24 8.57 -7.59
C LYS A 61 -12.92 8.83 -6.24
N GLU A 62 -14.22 8.56 -6.13
CA GLU A 62 -14.97 8.71 -4.86
C GLU A 62 -14.34 7.88 -3.73
N LEU A 63 -13.98 6.63 -4.01
CA LEU A 63 -13.36 5.76 -3.01
C LEU A 63 -11.96 6.25 -2.60
N LEU A 64 -11.19 6.83 -3.53
CA LEU A 64 -9.86 7.38 -3.22
C LEU A 64 -9.92 8.63 -2.33
N GLU A 65 -11.01 9.39 -2.34
CA GLU A 65 -11.22 10.51 -1.40
C GLU A 65 -11.34 10.03 0.05
N LEU A 66 -11.77 8.79 0.27
CA LEU A 66 -11.83 8.17 1.59
C LEU A 66 -10.47 7.61 2.04
N VAL A 67 -9.50 7.46 1.14
CA VAL A 67 -8.17 6.94 1.47
C VAL A 67 -7.35 8.04 2.13
N PRO A 68 -6.71 7.81 3.29
CA PRO A 68 -5.87 8.82 3.92
C PRO A 68 -4.77 9.30 2.98
N ASN A 69 -4.51 10.61 3.00
CA ASN A 69 -3.45 11.22 2.19
C ASN A 69 -2.07 11.00 2.85
N VAL A 70 -1.64 9.74 2.88
CA VAL A 70 -0.34 9.29 3.41
C VAL A 70 0.42 8.56 2.31
N VAL A 71 1.75 8.67 2.27
CA VAL A 71 2.56 7.84 1.37
C VAL A 71 2.61 6.41 1.90
N HIS A 72 1.92 5.54 1.17
CA HIS A 72 1.84 4.11 1.41
C HIS A 72 1.76 3.40 0.06
N VAL A 73 2.46 2.27 -0.10
CA VAL A 73 2.62 1.60 -1.40
C VAL A 73 1.30 1.36 -2.14
N LEU A 74 0.25 0.92 -1.45
CA LEU A 74 -1.07 0.72 -2.06
C LEU A 74 -1.76 2.05 -2.38
N ALA A 75 -1.73 3.01 -1.46
CA ALA A 75 -2.44 4.28 -1.62
C ALA A 75 -1.85 5.09 -2.77
N THR A 76 -0.52 5.23 -2.79
CA THR A 76 0.19 5.95 -3.83
C THR A 76 0.04 5.26 -5.18
N SER A 77 0.20 3.94 -5.27
CA SER A 77 0.07 3.22 -6.53
C SER A 77 -1.32 3.41 -7.13
N LEU A 78 -2.39 3.20 -6.34
CA LEU A 78 -3.76 3.36 -6.78
C LEU A 78 -4.08 4.80 -7.23
N ARG A 79 -3.56 5.81 -6.51
CA ARG A 79 -3.68 7.22 -6.93
C ARG A 79 -3.01 7.48 -8.26
N VAL A 80 -1.77 7.01 -8.44
CA VAL A 80 -1.03 7.18 -9.69
C VAL A 80 -1.76 6.50 -10.85
N GLN A 81 -2.29 5.29 -10.66
CA GLN A 81 -3.07 4.60 -11.69
C GLN A 81 -4.33 5.39 -12.07
N LEU A 82 -5.15 5.81 -11.09
CA LEU A 82 -6.34 6.62 -11.37
C LEU A 82 -5.98 7.91 -12.12
N LEU A 83 -5.01 8.68 -11.62
CA LEU A 83 -4.62 9.96 -12.22
C LEU A 83 -4.07 9.78 -13.64
N SER A 84 -3.36 8.67 -13.90
CA SER A 84 -2.86 8.32 -15.23
C SER A 84 -4.03 8.07 -16.19
N ARG A 85 -5.04 7.31 -15.78
CA ARG A 85 -6.25 7.06 -16.59
C ARG A 85 -7.11 8.30 -16.82
N LEU A 86 -7.16 9.20 -15.84
CA LEU A 86 -7.86 10.48 -15.96
C LEU A 86 -7.09 11.52 -16.81
N GLY A 87 -5.85 11.22 -17.23
CA GLY A 87 -5.00 12.17 -17.94
C GLY A 87 -4.45 13.31 -17.07
N CYS A 88 -4.61 13.23 -15.75
CA CYS A 88 -4.07 14.18 -14.77
C CYS A 88 -2.58 13.93 -14.51
N LEU A 89 -1.77 13.97 -15.58
CA LEU A 89 -0.36 13.53 -15.55
C LEU A 89 0.50 14.32 -14.56
N ASN A 90 0.27 15.64 -14.43
CA ASN A 90 1.02 16.47 -13.49
C ASN A 90 0.76 16.07 -12.04
N GLU A 91 -0.49 15.75 -11.70
CA GLU A 91 -0.86 15.27 -10.37
C GLU A 91 -0.27 13.89 -10.10
N ALA A 92 -0.27 13.00 -11.09
CA ALA A 92 0.38 11.70 -10.98
C ALA A 92 1.90 11.84 -10.74
N LEU A 93 2.57 12.78 -11.40
CA LEU A 93 3.99 13.08 -11.19
C LEU A 93 4.25 13.68 -9.81
N MET A 94 3.36 14.52 -9.28
CA MET A 94 3.46 15.03 -7.90
C MET A 94 3.40 13.90 -6.87
N GLN A 95 2.61 12.85 -7.09
CA GLN A 95 2.60 11.68 -6.20
C GLN A 95 3.97 11.01 -6.12
N LEU A 96 4.74 10.96 -7.22
CA LEU A 96 6.11 10.41 -7.21
C LEU A 96 7.08 11.30 -6.42
N GLU A 97 6.91 12.62 -6.49
CA GLU A 97 7.71 13.57 -5.71
C GLU A 97 7.42 13.45 -4.21
N LEU A 98 6.15 13.28 -3.83
CA LEU A 98 5.78 12.99 -2.44
C LEU A 98 6.47 11.73 -1.93
N VAL A 99 6.50 10.65 -2.72
CA VAL A 99 7.22 9.42 -2.36
C VAL A 99 8.70 9.64 -2.06
N LEU A 100 9.35 10.52 -2.84
CA LEU A 100 10.77 10.82 -2.67
C LEU A 100 11.05 11.72 -1.47
N ASN A 101 10.12 12.62 -1.15
CA ASN A 101 10.27 13.62 -0.09
C ASN A 101 9.81 13.14 1.29
N GLU A 102 8.94 12.12 1.37
CA GLU A 102 8.44 11.65 2.66
C GLU A 102 9.44 10.68 3.32
N ASP A 103 10.16 11.15 4.33
CA ASP A 103 10.92 10.32 5.28
C ASP A 103 10.00 9.88 6.42
N VAL A 104 9.10 8.94 6.15
CA VAL A 104 8.15 8.43 7.15
C VAL A 104 8.73 7.21 7.88
N PRO A 105 8.91 7.25 9.20
CA PRO A 105 9.35 6.11 10.00
C PRO A 105 8.23 5.09 10.29
N ARG A 106 6.98 5.38 9.91
CA ARG A 106 5.78 4.74 10.47
C ARG A 106 5.35 3.45 9.77
N PHE A 107 5.92 3.13 8.62
CA PHE A 107 5.72 1.85 7.95
C PHE A 107 7.03 1.50 7.25
N ASP A 108 7.80 0.60 7.85
CA ASP A 108 9.14 0.20 7.41
C ASP A 108 9.09 -0.69 6.16
N VAL A 109 8.43 -0.20 5.12
CA VAL A 109 8.48 -0.76 3.77
C VAL A 109 9.30 0.21 2.95
N LYS A 110 10.55 -0.17 2.65
CA LYS A 110 11.47 0.63 1.82
C LYS A 110 10.81 1.07 0.51
N SER A 111 9.96 0.21 -0.06
CA SER A 111 9.18 0.45 -1.27
C SER A 111 7.85 1.16 -0.99
N LYS A 112 7.55 2.19 -1.78
CA LYS A 112 6.43 3.12 -1.61
C LYS A 112 5.57 3.28 -2.88
N ILE A 113 5.97 2.65 -3.98
CA ILE A 113 5.19 2.58 -5.22
C ILE A 113 5.50 1.28 -5.98
N THR A 114 4.52 0.76 -6.71
CA THR A 114 4.66 -0.42 -7.58
C THR A 114 5.19 -0.05 -8.96
N ASP A 115 5.84 -1.01 -9.62
CA ASP A 115 6.29 -0.86 -11.00
C ASP A 115 5.13 -0.74 -11.98
N GLU A 116 4.04 -1.48 -11.77
CA GLU A 116 2.85 -1.40 -12.61
C GLU A 116 2.24 0.01 -12.66
N ALA A 117 2.20 0.73 -11.53
CA ALA A 117 1.68 2.10 -11.50
C ALA A 117 2.58 3.07 -12.29
N LEU A 118 3.89 2.84 -12.29
CA LEU A 118 4.85 3.61 -13.08
C LEU A 118 4.73 3.31 -14.57
N ASP A 119 4.50 2.04 -14.93
CA ASP A 119 4.31 1.63 -16.32
C ASP A 119 3.01 2.21 -16.88
N GLU A 120 1.94 2.23 -16.08
CA GLU A 120 0.66 2.84 -16.43
C GLU A 120 0.79 4.35 -16.65
N LEU A 121 1.50 5.06 -15.74
CA LEU A 121 1.82 6.48 -15.94
C LEU A 121 2.68 6.72 -17.19
N CYS A 122 3.68 5.88 -17.42
CA CYS A 122 4.54 5.97 -18.61
C CYS A 122 3.71 5.81 -19.90
N ALA A 123 2.79 4.85 -19.93
CA ALA A 123 1.88 4.64 -21.06
C ALA A 123 0.95 5.84 -21.27
N ALA A 124 0.35 6.37 -20.20
CA ALA A 124 -0.52 7.55 -20.26
C ALA A 124 0.21 8.80 -20.78
N ILE A 125 1.45 9.03 -20.34
CA ILE A 125 2.28 10.13 -20.86
C ILE A 125 2.55 9.95 -22.35
N LYS A 126 2.93 8.73 -22.79
CA LYS A 126 3.20 8.45 -24.21
C LYS A 126 1.98 8.64 -25.12
N ALA A 127 0.79 8.36 -24.61
CA ALA A 127 -0.45 8.50 -25.36
C ALA A 127 -0.87 9.96 -25.58
N LYS A 128 -0.41 10.88 -24.71
CA LYS A 128 -0.73 12.30 -24.80
C LYS A 128 0.20 13.01 -25.80
N PRO A 129 -0.31 13.80 -26.77
CA PRO A 129 0.52 14.64 -27.62
C PRO A 129 1.25 15.73 -26.82
N ASP A 130 2.41 16.17 -27.32
CA ASP A 130 3.23 17.24 -26.72
C ASP A 130 3.68 17.01 -25.26
N SER A 131 3.73 15.76 -24.81
CA SER A 131 4.05 15.36 -23.43
C SER A 131 5.56 15.23 -23.12
N VAL A 132 6.41 15.91 -23.89
CA VAL A 132 7.88 15.79 -23.82
C VAL A 132 8.40 16.21 -22.43
N LEU A 133 7.82 17.26 -21.84
CA LEU A 133 8.20 17.74 -20.52
C LEU A 133 7.80 16.76 -19.41
N GLU A 134 6.57 16.24 -19.47
CA GLU A 134 6.07 15.23 -18.55
C GLU A 134 6.92 13.96 -18.62
N MET A 135 7.26 13.49 -19.83
CA MET A 135 8.12 12.33 -20.01
C MET A 135 9.53 12.56 -19.45
N ARG A 136 10.12 13.74 -19.69
CA ARG A 136 11.44 14.09 -19.11
C ARG A 136 11.40 14.08 -17.59
N ARG A 137 10.36 14.67 -16.99
CA ARG A 137 10.15 14.68 -15.53
C ARG A 137 9.94 13.27 -15.00
N PHE A 138 9.08 12.47 -15.62
CA PHE A 138 8.86 11.06 -15.28
C PHE A 138 10.16 10.27 -15.25
N ARG A 139 10.99 10.36 -16.31
CA ARG A 139 12.27 9.63 -16.38
C ARG A 139 13.27 10.07 -15.34
N TYR A 140 13.25 11.34 -14.95
CA TYR A 140 14.06 11.82 -13.82
C TYR A 140 13.58 11.20 -12.50
N LEU A 141 12.29 11.30 -12.19
CA LEU A 141 11.71 10.75 -10.96
C LEU A 141 11.86 9.23 -10.89
N GLN A 142 11.63 8.52 -11.98
CA GLN A 142 11.82 7.06 -12.08
C GLN A 142 13.25 6.64 -11.72
N ARG A 143 14.27 7.39 -12.17
CA ARG A 143 15.68 7.12 -11.81
C ARG A 143 15.94 7.33 -10.33
N LEU A 144 15.37 8.38 -9.72
CA LEU A 144 15.51 8.62 -8.28
C LEU A 144 14.82 7.52 -7.46
N LEU A 145 13.60 7.14 -7.85
CA LEU A 145 12.85 6.07 -7.20
C LEU A 145 13.64 4.74 -7.23
N THR A 146 14.30 4.43 -8.34
CA THR A 146 15.21 3.28 -8.43
C THR A 146 16.45 3.45 -7.55
N LYS A 147 17.13 4.60 -7.62
CA LYS A 147 18.34 4.90 -6.83
C LYS A 147 18.11 4.74 -5.33
N TYR A 148 16.96 5.20 -4.84
CA TYR A 148 16.58 5.16 -3.42
C TYR A 148 15.73 3.94 -3.05
N GLN A 149 15.64 2.93 -3.93
CA GLN A 149 14.92 1.67 -3.68
C GLN A 149 13.46 1.88 -3.22
N ARG A 150 12.78 2.89 -3.75
CA ARG A 150 11.40 3.24 -3.39
C ARG A 150 10.35 2.46 -4.20
N ARG A 151 10.78 1.58 -5.12
CA ARG A 151 9.91 0.80 -6.01
C ARG A 151 9.76 -0.64 -5.53
N THR A 152 8.68 -1.31 -5.93
CA THR A 152 8.51 -2.76 -5.79
C THR A 152 8.02 -3.38 -7.08
N MET A 153 8.51 -4.59 -7.37
CA MET A 153 8.05 -5.39 -8.49
C MET A 153 6.73 -6.13 -8.20
N ARG A 154 6.26 -6.11 -6.94
CA ARG A 154 4.96 -6.71 -6.59
C ARG A 154 3.82 -5.89 -7.16
N THR A 155 2.81 -6.58 -7.68
CA THR A 155 1.58 -5.93 -8.18
C THR A 155 0.71 -5.43 -7.03
N VAL A 156 -0.22 -4.50 -7.29
CA VAL A 156 -1.21 -4.07 -6.29
C VAL A 156 -2.04 -5.27 -5.82
N GLU A 157 -2.42 -6.16 -6.72
CA GLU A 157 -3.16 -7.39 -6.39
C GLU A 157 -2.37 -8.30 -5.45
N GLU A 158 -1.08 -8.54 -5.72
CA GLU A 158 -0.20 -9.30 -4.85
C GLU A 158 -0.04 -8.63 -3.48
N LEU A 159 0.14 -7.31 -3.44
CA LEU A 159 0.26 -6.56 -2.18
C LEU A 159 -1.03 -6.63 -1.35
N LEU A 160 -2.19 -6.54 -1.99
CA LEU A 160 -3.49 -6.71 -1.35
C LEU A 160 -3.66 -8.14 -0.79
N ARG A 161 -3.18 -9.16 -1.50
CA ARG A 161 -3.28 -10.57 -1.10
C ARG A 161 -2.20 -11.04 -0.13
N SER A 162 -1.02 -10.41 -0.14
CA SER A 162 0.17 -10.82 0.65
C SER A 162 -0.08 -10.97 2.15
N THR A 163 -1.15 -10.35 2.61
CA THR A 163 -1.58 -10.29 4.01
C THR A 163 -2.87 -11.05 4.28
N LEU A 164 -3.61 -11.44 3.23
CA LEU A 164 -4.69 -12.45 3.32
C LEU A 164 -4.12 -13.86 3.54
N PHE A 165 -2.82 -14.03 3.27
CA PHE A 165 -2.07 -15.28 3.48
C PHE A 165 -0.96 -15.17 4.52
N SER A 166 -0.74 -13.98 5.10
CA SER A 166 -0.07 -13.90 6.38
C SER A 166 -1.13 -14.13 7.46
N ALA A 167 -1.43 -15.40 7.75
CA ALA A 167 -1.57 -15.76 9.14
C ALA A 167 -0.41 -15.07 9.89
N PRO A 168 -0.59 -14.56 11.12
CA PRO A 168 0.57 -14.17 11.90
C PRO A 168 1.41 -15.44 12.01
N LYS A 169 2.41 -15.59 11.14
CA LYS A 169 3.64 -16.20 11.55
C LYS A 169 4.06 -15.26 12.67
N GLN A 170 3.69 -15.61 13.89
CA GLN A 170 4.58 -15.46 15.02
C GLN A 170 5.89 -16.15 14.61
N ARG A 171 6.64 -15.50 13.71
CA ARG A 171 8.08 -15.50 13.77
C ARG A 171 8.37 -14.59 14.94
N PHE A 172 8.16 -15.12 16.15
CA PHE A 172 9.31 -15.13 17.02
C PHE A 172 10.35 -15.88 16.20
N GLU A 173 11.23 -15.13 15.54
CA GLU A 173 12.56 -15.64 15.35
C GLU A 173 12.99 -15.99 16.77
N GLN A 174 12.84 -17.28 17.13
CA GLN A 174 13.79 -17.89 18.03
C GLN A 174 15.12 -17.80 17.28
N GLU A 175 15.71 -16.61 17.33
CA GLU A 175 17.14 -16.49 17.38
C GLU A 175 17.53 -17.36 18.56
N ASN A 176 17.90 -18.61 18.27
CA ASN A 176 18.82 -19.36 19.10
C ASN A 176 20.19 -18.66 19.00
N GLU A 177 20.25 -17.36 19.29
CA GLU A 177 21.46 -16.73 19.73
C GLU A 177 21.64 -17.21 21.17
N LYS A 178 22.42 -18.29 21.32
CA LYS A 178 23.05 -18.57 22.60
C LYS A 178 23.87 -17.32 22.93
N LEU A 179 23.31 -16.47 23.79
CA LEU A 179 24.02 -15.36 24.39
C LEU A 179 25.37 -15.89 24.89
N ASP A 180 26.46 -15.33 24.37
CA ASP A 180 27.80 -15.67 24.82
C ASP A 180 27.87 -15.50 26.34
N GLU A 181 28.40 -16.52 27.02
CA GLU A 181 28.42 -16.64 28.48
C GLU A 181 29.13 -15.43 29.12
N GLY A 182 30.14 -14.89 28.43
CA GLY A 182 30.85 -13.68 28.84
C GLY A 182 30.04 -12.39 28.72
N THR A 183 29.00 -12.37 27.88
CA THR A 183 28.06 -11.24 27.76
C THR A 183 27.01 -11.32 28.88
N LEU A 184 26.52 -12.52 29.19
CA LEU A 184 25.59 -12.76 30.30
C LEU A 184 26.21 -12.39 31.66
N GLU A 185 27.47 -12.74 31.89
CA GLU A 185 28.16 -12.42 33.14
C GLU A 185 28.37 -10.91 33.35
N LYS A 186 28.58 -10.16 32.26
CA LYS A 186 28.70 -8.69 32.32
C LYS A 186 27.36 -8.03 32.64
N VAL A 187 26.26 -8.53 32.09
CA VAL A 187 24.91 -8.00 32.38
C VAL A 187 24.55 -8.25 33.85
N LEU A 188 24.82 -9.46 34.36
CA LEU A 188 24.59 -9.80 35.77
C LEU A 188 25.42 -8.95 36.73
N LYS A 189 26.64 -8.54 36.35
CA LYS A 189 27.49 -7.65 37.17
C LYS A 189 27.01 -6.20 37.17
N VAL A 190 26.45 -5.71 36.07
CA VAL A 190 26.06 -4.29 35.93
C VAL A 190 24.64 -4.04 36.42
N ALA A 191 23.72 -4.98 36.22
CA ALA A 191 22.31 -4.79 36.52
C ALA A 191 21.61 -6.13 36.85
N PRO A 192 21.79 -6.65 38.09
CA PRO A 192 21.31 -7.98 38.48
C PRO A 192 19.78 -8.12 38.49
N TYR A 193 19.04 -7.01 38.42
CA TYR A 193 17.57 -6.97 38.46
C TYR A 193 16.90 -7.11 37.07
N ILE A 194 17.66 -7.05 35.98
CA ILE A 194 17.08 -7.05 34.61
C ILE A 194 16.41 -8.38 34.25
N LEU A 195 16.85 -9.48 34.86
CA LEU A 195 16.35 -10.84 34.57
C LEU A 195 15.48 -11.40 35.71
N SER A 196 15.16 -10.57 36.71
CA SER A 196 14.40 -10.98 37.89
C SER A 196 13.07 -10.23 37.97
N ASP A 197 12.27 -10.26 36.91
CA ASP A 197 10.82 -10.08 37.04
C ASP A 197 10.14 -11.34 36.48
N SER A 198 9.35 -11.95 37.37
CA SER A 198 8.77 -13.29 37.31
C SER A 198 7.51 -13.38 36.46
#